data_AF-D7DS48-F1
#
_entry.id   AF-D7DS48-F1
#
_cell.length_a   1.000
_cell.length_b   1.000
_cell.length_c   1.000
_cell.angle_alpha   90.00
_cell.angle_beta   90.00
_cell.angle_gamma   90.00
#
_symmetry.space_group_name_H-M   'P 1'
#
loop_
_entity.id
_entity.type
_entity.pdbx_description
1 polymer ?
#
loop_
_entity_poly.entity_id
_entity_poly.type
_entity_poly.pdbx_seq_one_letter_code
_entity_poly.pdbx_strand_id
1 'polypeptide(L)'
;MATIDLKSIPRPARINLGYGSATAYPFIAEDDEETKIINAFDPDRSGYVVIRSYANCVSKEKTKEVYLSYIDFLKMVKAYEENNDFRNSVLVGYEKAVLKELRRLKATGVGFDSLRKIANDLGVSEVKVMEIFSEDE
;
A
#
# COMPACT_ATOMS: atom_id res chain seq x y z
N MET A 1 25.95 14.08 -27.70
CA MET A 1 24.82 13.61 -26.85
C MET A 1 25.16 12.20 -26.42
N ALA A 2 25.35 11.96 -25.12
CA ALA A 2 25.58 10.61 -24.62
C ALA A 2 24.27 9.81 -24.72
N THR A 3 24.32 8.65 -25.36
CA THR A 3 23.19 7.73 -25.48
C THR A 3 23.01 7.04 -24.14
N ILE A 4 21.95 7.36 -23.41
CA ILE A 4 21.63 6.69 -22.14
C ILE A 4 21.19 5.25 -22.47
N ASP A 5 21.91 4.26 -21.95
CA ASP A 5 21.48 2.87 -22.04
C ASP A 5 20.34 2.61 -21.04
N LEU A 6 19.10 2.63 -21.54
CA LEU A 6 17.91 2.41 -20.70
C LEU A 6 17.86 1.01 -20.07
N LYS A 7 18.65 0.04 -20.55
CA LYS A 7 18.70 -1.31 -19.98
C LYS A 7 19.58 -1.41 -18.74
N SER A 8 20.51 -0.46 -18.54
CA SER A 8 21.40 -0.44 -17.36
C SER A 8 20.74 0.21 -16.14
N ILE A 9 19.60 0.89 -16.33
CA ILE A 9 18.86 1.53 -15.24
C ILE A 9 18.13 0.45 -14.43
N PRO A 10 18.39 0.32 -13.11
CA PRO A 10 17.70 -0.65 -12.27
C PRO A 10 16.20 -0.36 -12.25
N ARG A 11 15.37 -1.39 -12.44
CA ARG A 11 13.92 -1.23 -12.42
C ARG A 11 13.40 -1.16 -10.99
N PRO A 12 12.41 -0.29 -10.70
CA PRO A 12 11.75 -0.28 -9.41
C PRO A 12 11.07 -1.61 -9.10
N ALA A 13 11.14 -2.05 -7.83
CA ALA A 13 10.38 -3.20 -7.35
C ALA A 13 8.96 -2.74 -6.99
N ARG A 14 7.93 -3.49 -7.40
CA ARG A 14 6.53 -3.09 -7.20
C ARG A 14 5.66 -4.23 -6.68
N ILE A 15 4.82 -3.92 -5.70
CA ILE A 15 3.78 -4.82 -5.18
C ILE A 15 2.42 -4.13 -5.36
N ASN A 16 1.43 -4.89 -5.85
CA ASN A 16 0.05 -4.43 -5.99
C ASN A 16 -0.72 -4.71 -4.68
N LEU A 17 -1.45 -3.72 -4.19
CA LEU A 17 -2.23 -3.78 -2.95
C LEU A 17 -3.76 -3.76 -3.24
N GLY A 18 -4.17 -4.17 -4.45
CA GLY A 18 -5.55 -4.14 -4.92
C GLY A 18 -5.96 -2.75 -5.40
N TYR A 19 -6.32 -1.87 -4.48
CA TYR A 19 -6.68 -0.46 -4.77
C TYR A 19 -5.47 0.48 -4.71
N GLY A 20 -4.26 -0.05 -4.65
CA GLY A 20 -3.03 0.73 -4.47
C GLY A 20 -1.79 -0.02 -4.91
N SER A 21 -0.63 0.59 -4.74
CA SER A 21 0.65 -0.08 -4.94
C SER A 21 1.74 0.49 -4.06
N ALA A 22 2.63 -0.37 -3.59
CA ALA A 22 3.90 0.01 -3.03
C ALA A 22 4.98 -0.15 -4.13
N THR A 23 5.79 0.88 -4.35
CA THR A 23 6.90 0.84 -5.33
C THR A 23 8.16 1.32 -4.64
N ALA A 24 9.21 0.51 -4.67
CA ALA A 24 10.54 0.83 -4.16
C ALA A 24 11.46 1.21 -5.34
N TYR A 25 11.92 2.45 -5.36
CA TYR A 25 12.83 2.98 -6.38
C TYR A 25 14.27 2.76 -5.95
N PRO A 26 15.13 2.18 -6.81
CA PRO A 26 16.50 1.84 -6.45
C PRO A 26 17.23 3.04 -5.86
N PHE A 27 18.02 2.78 -4.82
CA PHE A 27 18.96 3.77 -4.32
C PHE A 27 20.12 3.88 -5.31
N ILE A 28 20.35 5.09 -5.81
CA ILE A 28 21.50 5.43 -6.64
C ILE A 28 22.41 6.25 -5.74
N ALA A 29 23.53 5.66 -5.31
CA ALA A 29 24.64 6.41 -4.74
C ALA A 29 25.66 6.65 -5.86
N GLU A 30 25.95 7.91 -6.13
CA GLU A 30 27.13 8.32 -6.88
C GLU A 30 28.18 8.69 -5.83
N ASP A 31 29.15 7.80 -5.60
CA ASP A 31 30.38 8.16 -4.86
C ASP A 31 31.28 8.92 -5.83
N ASP A 32 31.01 10.22 -6.01
CA ASP A 32 31.95 11.13 -6.68
C ASP A 32 32.53 12.10 -5.64
N GLU A 33 33.80 11.89 -5.31
CA GLU A 33 34.56 12.64 -4.29
C GLU A 33 34.71 14.15 -4.56
N GLU A 34 34.14 14.72 -5.65
CA GLU A 34 34.40 16.12 -6.04
C GLU A 34 33.19 17.08 -6.06
N THR A 35 31.94 16.65 -5.84
CA THR A 35 30.80 17.59 -6.00
C THR A 35 29.72 17.53 -4.92
N LYS A 36 29.77 18.54 -4.03
CA LYS A 36 28.76 19.08 -3.10
C LYS A 36 27.51 18.22 -2.81
N ILE A 37 27.49 17.69 -1.58
CA ILE A 37 26.34 17.12 -0.89
C ILE A 37 25.25 18.21 -0.69
N ILE A 38 24.04 17.93 -1.17
CA ILE A 38 22.81 18.59 -0.72
C ILE A 38 21.95 17.52 -0.05
N ASN A 39 21.96 17.48 1.29
CA ASN A 39 21.03 16.69 2.07
C ASN A 39 19.67 17.41 2.12
N ALA A 40 18.85 17.18 1.09
CA ALA A 40 17.43 17.47 1.12
C ALA A 40 16.70 16.26 0.56
N PHE A 41 15.60 15.86 1.19
CA PHE A 41 14.70 14.81 0.70
C PHE A 41 14.25 15.16 -0.73
N ASP A 42 14.83 14.51 -1.73
CA ASP A 42 14.49 14.65 -3.15
C ASP A 42 14.07 13.27 -3.70
N PRO A 43 12.77 13.05 -3.98
CA PRO A 43 12.28 11.81 -4.58
C PRO A 43 12.88 11.52 -5.96
N ASP A 44 13.44 12.52 -6.66
CA ASP A 44 14.04 12.31 -7.98
C ASP A 44 15.51 11.86 -7.89
N ARG A 45 16.13 11.89 -6.70
CA ARG A 45 17.58 11.63 -6.51
C ARG A 45 17.95 10.73 -5.34
N SER A 46 17.00 10.34 -4.50
CA SER A 46 17.21 9.41 -3.39
C SER A 46 16.25 8.24 -3.53
N GLY A 47 16.75 7.00 -3.44
CA GLY A 47 15.87 5.82 -3.52
C GLY A 47 14.83 5.84 -2.39
N TYR A 48 13.55 5.65 -2.76
CA TYR A 48 12.41 5.82 -1.86
C TYR A 48 11.35 4.76 -2.11
N VAL A 49 10.48 4.56 -1.12
CA VAL A 49 9.29 3.75 -1.25
C VAL A 49 8.09 4.68 -1.38
N VAL A 50 7.35 4.58 -2.47
CA VAL A 50 6.05 5.26 -2.61
C VAL A 50 4.93 4.28 -2.37
N ILE A 51 3.99 4.68 -1.52
CA ILE A 51 2.74 3.98 -1.30
C ILE A 51 1.63 4.85 -1.88
N ARG A 52 0.96 4.34 -2.92
CA ARG A 52 -0.18 4.99 -3.57
C ARG A 52 -1.45 4.23 -3.25
N SER A 53 -2.49 4.94 -2.83
CA SER A 53 -3.82 4.37 -2.64
C SER A 53 -4.89 5.18 -3.37
N TYR A 54 -5.65 4.49 -4.20
CA TYR A 54 -6.80 5.01 -4.93
C TYR A 54 -8.12 4.67 -4.22
N ALA A 55 -8.08 4.01 -3.06
CA ALA A 55 -9.27 3.65 -2.31
C ALA A 55 -10.10 4.91 -2.00
N ASN A 56 -11.35 4.94 -2.49
CA ASN A 56 -12.31 6.04 -2.37
C ASN A 56 -11.95 7.35 -3.10
N CYS A 57 -11.05 7.33 -4.08
CA CYS A 57 -10.71 8.51 -4.88
C CYS A 57 -11.56 8.56 -6.17
N VAL A 58 -12.30 9.65 -6.38
CA VAL A 58 -13.17 9.85 -7.56
C VAL A 58 -12.35 10.14 -8.83
N SER A 59 -11.07 10.49 -8.70
CA SER A 59 -10.13 10.72 -9.79
C SER A 59 -8.69 10.39 -9.37
N LYS A 60 -7.81 10.12 -10.35
CA LYS A 60 -6.37 9.89 -10.13
C LYS A 60 -5.67 11.07 -9.43
N GLU A 61 -6.19 12.28 -9.59
CA GLU A 61 -5.64 13.49 -8.97
C GLU A 61 -5.89 13.55 -7.45
N LYS A 62 -6.87 12.79 -6.95
CA LYS A 62 -7.19 12.71 -5.51
C LYS A 62 -6.49 11.56 -4.80
N THR A 63 -5.65 10.82 -5.52
CA THR A 63 -4.88 9.69 -4.99
C THR A 63 -4.06 10.14 -3.81
N LYS A 64 -4.14 9.39 -2.70
CA LYS A 64 -3.26 9.63 -1.57
C LYS A 64 -1.93 8.95 -1.85
N GLU A 65 -0.86 9.72 -1.80
CA GLU A 65 0.50 9.24 -1.99
C GLU A 65 1.33 9.57 -0.75
N VAL A 66 2.13 8.61 -0.30
CA VAL A 66 3.11 8.80 0.76
C VAL A 66 4.46 8.36 0.25
N TYR A 67 5.45 9.22 0.42
CA TYR A 67 6.84 9.00 0.05
C TYR A 67 7.62 8.71 1.35
N LEU A 68 8.25 7.55 1.42
CA LEU A 68 9.02 7.10 2.58
C LEU A 68 10.47 6.87 2.16
N SER A 69 11.43 7.28 2.99
CA SER A 69 12.80 6.81 2.83
C SER A 69 12.85 5.30 3.09
N TYR A 70 13.91 4.63 2.61
CA TYR A 70 14.13 3.22 2.93
C TYR A 70 14.23 2.96 4.43
N ILE A 71 14.83 3.89 5.18
CA ILE A 71 14.98 3.78 6.63
C ILE A 71 13.61 3.83 7.31
N ASP A 72 12.74 4.75 6.89
CA ASP A 72 11.40 4.88 7.47
C ASP A 72 10.54 3.67 7.15
N PHE A 73 10.57 3.20 5.90
CA PHE A 73 9.84 2.00 5.50
C PHE A 73 10.29 0.77 6.31
N LEU A 74 11.61 0.57 6.46
CA LEU A 74 12.15 -0.53 7.27
C LEU A 74 11.74 -0.42 8.75
N LYS A 75 11.78 0.78 9.32
CA LYS A 75 11.32 1.02 10.70
C LYS A 75 9.84 0.68 10.87
N MET A 76 8.99 1.01 9.89
CA MET A 76 7.57 0.65 9.93
C MET A 76 7.35 -0.87 9.89
N VAL A 77 8.07 -1.58 9.03
CA VAL A 77 8.00 -3.06 8.95
C VAL A 77 8.42 -3.67 10.29
N LYS A 78 9.57 -3.25 10.84
CA LYS A 78 10.04 -3.72 12.15
C LYS A 78 9.07 -3.38 13.27
N ALA A 79 8.50 -2.17 13.28
CA ALA A 79 7.48 -1.81 14.27
C ALA A 79 6.26 -2.73 14.19
N TYR A 80 5.83 -3.14 12.99
CA TYR A 80 4.76 -4.12 12.85
C TYR A 80 5.16 -5.53 13.35
N GLU A 81 6.42 -5.91 13.21
CA GLU A 81 6.96 -7.22 13.63
C GLU A 81 7.27 -7.30 15.14
N GLU A 82 7.63 -6.19 15.78
CA GLU A 82 8.17 -6.19 17.14
C GLU A 82 7.25 -5.50 18.15
N ASN A 83 6.39 -4.56 17.72
CA ASN A 83 5.48 -3.82 18.60
C ASN A 83 4.03 -4.32 18.46
N ASN A 84 3.56 -5.03 19.49
CA ASN A 84 2.21 -5.59 19.53
C ASN A 84 1.10 -4.53 19.47
N ASP A 85 1.26 -3.39 20.15
CA ASP A 85 0.24 -2.34 20.15
C ASP A 85 0.09 -1.71 18.76
N PHE A 86 1.23 -1.46 18.10
CA PHE A 86 1.25 -0.95 16.73
C PHE A 86 0.62 -1.96 15.76
N ARG A 87 1.02 -3.23 15.84
CA ARG A 87 0.43 -4.32 15.04
C ARG A 87 -1.08 -4.40 15.25
N ASN A 88 -1.54 -4.41 16.51
CA ASN A 88 -2.96 -4.50 16.84
C ASN A 88 -3.74 -3.31 16.28
N SER A 89 -3.19 -2.10 16.36
CA SER A 89 -3.81 -0.91 15.75
C SER A 89 -3.99 -1.06 14.23
N VAL A 90 -2.97 -1.57 13.53
CA VAL A 90 -3.03 -1.85 12.09
C VAL A 90 -4.07 -2.93 11.78
N LEU A 91 -4.08 -4.04 12.52
CA LEU A 91 -5.02 -5.14 12.30
C LEU A 91 -6.47 -4.74 12.55
N VAL A 92 -6.75 -3.98 13.61
CA VAL A 92 -8.09 -3.45 13.89
C VAL A 92 -8.54 -2.48 12.78
N GLY A 93 -7.62 -1.64 12.29
CA GLY A 93 -7.89 -0.76 11.16
C GLY A 93 -8.22 -1.53 9.88
N TYR A 94 -7.43 -2.56 9.57
CA TYR A 94 -7.64 -3.47 8.45
C TYR A 94 -9.01 -4.13 8.52
N GLU A 95 -9.35 -4.73 9.66
CA GLU A 95 -10.62 -5.42 9.86
C GLU A 95 -11.82 -4.49 9.62
N LYS A 96 -11.80 -3.28 10.20
CA LYS A 96 -12.86 -2.29 10.00
C LYS A 96 -13.00 -1.88 8.54
N ALA A 97 -11.88 -1.72 7.82
CA ALA A 97 -11.88 -1.36 6.41
C ALA A 97 -12.49 -2.47 5.54
N VAL A 98 -12.13 -3.73 5.80
CA VAL A 98 -12.69 -4.88 5.09
C VAL A 98 -14.19 -5.01 5.32
N LEU A 99 -14.65 -4.92 6.57
CA LEU A 99 -16.09 -4.99 6.87
C LEU A 99 -16.88 -3.87 6.17
N LYS A 100 -16.32 -2.66 6.11
CA LYS A 100 -16.92 -1.55 5.37
C LYS A 100 -17.01 -1.83 3.87
N GLU A 101 -15.98 -2.42 3.28
CA GLU A 101 -15.96 -2.78 1.86
C GLU A 101 -16.97 -3.90 1.55
N LEU A 102 -17.07 -4.92 2.41
CA LEU A 102 -18.06 -6.00 2.25
C LEU A 102 -19.50 -5.46 2.32
N ARG A 103 -19.81 -4.56 3.26
CA ARG A 103 -21.12 -3.87 3.29
C ARG A 103 -21.39 -3.07 2.02
N ARG A 104 -20.38 -2.36 1.51
CA ARG A 104 -20.48 -1.61 0.25
C ARG A 104 -20.78 -2.55 -0.93
N LEU A 105 -20.10 -3.68 -1.01
CA LEU A 105 -20.32 -4.69 -2.05
C LEU A 105 -21.71 -5.33 -1.95
N LYS A 106 -22.17 -5.67 -0.74
CA LYS A 106 -23.54 -6.15 -0.50
C LYS A 106 -24.57 -5.15 -1.05
N ALA A 107 -24.41 -3.86 -0.76
CA ALA A 107 -25.30 -2.81 -1.22
C ALA A 107 -25.36 -2.66 -2.76
N THR A 108 -24.41 -3.21 -3.50
CA THR A 108 -24.46 -3.29 -4.97
C THR A 108 -25.31 -4.45 -5.51
N GLY A 109 -25.89 -5.28 -4.63
CA GLY A 109 -26.69 -6.45 -4.98
C GLY A 109 -25.89 -7.73 -5.17
N VAL A 110 -24.63 -7.78 -4.70
CA VAL A 110 -23.80 -8.98 -4.78
C VAL A 110 -24.39 -10.08 -3.90
N GLY A 111 -24.63 -11.26 -4.50
CA GLY A 111 -25.16 -12.42 -3.77
C GLY A 111 -24.19 -12.97 -2.72
N PHE A 112 -24.75 -13.67 -1.72
CA PHE A 112 -24.02 -14.20 -0.56
C PHE A 112 -22.76 -14.99 -0.93
N ASP A 113 -22.84 -15.91 -1.89
CA ASP A 113 -21.69 -16.74 -2.30
C ASP A 113 -20.52 -15.93 -2.86
N SER A 114 -20.81 -14.84 -3.57
CA SER A 114 -19.77 -13.96 -4.10
C SER A 114 -19.15 -13.14 -2.98
N LEU A 115 -19.96 -12.62 -2.07
CA LEU A 115 -19.49 -11.87 -0.90
C LEU A 115 -18.63 -12.75 0.01
N ARG A 116 -19.03 -14.01 0.22
CA ARG A 116 -18.29 -15.00 1.00
C ARG A 116 -16.92 -15.30 0.42
N LYS A 117 -16.81 -15.47 -0.91
CA LYS A 117 -15.52 -15.68 -1.58
C LYS A 117 -14.58 -14.50 -1.38
N ILE A 118 -15.07 -13.28 -1.61
CA ILE A 118 -14.30 -12.05 -1.41
C ILE A 118 -13.87 -11.90 0.05
N ALA A 119 -14.76 -12.18 1.00
CA ALA A 119 -14.46 -12.11 2.42
C ALA A 119 -13.38 -13.12 2.84
N ASN A 120 -13.42 -14.35 2.31
CA ASN A 120 -12.40 -15.36 2.55
C ASN A 120 -11.02 -14.93 2.00
N ASP A 121 -10.98 -14.35 0.80
CA ASP A 121 -9.75 -13.80 0.22
C ASP A 121 -9.17 -12.65 1.07
N LEU A 122 -10.02 -11.94 1.82
CA LEU A 122 -9.65 -10.89 2.75
C LEU A 122 -9.46 -11.39 4.20
N GLY A 123 -9.49 -12.71 4.43
CA GLY A 123 -9.24 -13.31 5.74
C GLY A 123 -10.33 -13.06 6.79
N VAL A 124 -11.57 -12.81 6.36
CA VAL A 124 -12.73 -12.60 7.25
C VAL A 124 -13.45 -13.91 7.48
N SER A 125 -13.86 -14.16 8.73
CA SER A 125 -14.60 -15.36 9.10
C SER A 125 -16.02 -15.38 8.51
N GLU A 126 -16.52 -16.58 8.20
CA GLU A 126 -17.87 -16.77 7.65
C GLU A 126 -18.97 -16.22 8.57
N VAL A 127 -18.76 -16.28 9.89
CA VAL A 127 -19.67 -15.70 10.90
C VAL A 127 -19.90 -14.20 10.66
N LYS A 128 -18.83 -13.43 10.44
CA LYS A 128 -18.93 -11.98 10.17
C LYS A 128 -19.58 -11.69 8.82
N VAL A 129 -19.39 -12.57 7.83
CA VAL A 129 -20.05 -12.44 6.53
C VAL A 129 -21.55 -12.64 6.66
N MET A 130 -21.98 -13.63 7.45
CA MET A 130 -23.40 -13.86 7.74
C MET A 130 -24.02 -12.66 8.45
N GLU A 131 -23.36 -12.11 9.47
CA GLU A 131 -23.81 -10.88 10.16
C GLU A 131 -24.03 -9.72 9.19
N ILE A 132 -23.05 -9.45 8.32
CA ILE A 132 -23.18 -8.40 7.28
C ILE A 132 -24.36 -8.69 6.35
N PHE A 133 -24.58 -9.94 5.97
CA PHE A 133 -25.63 -10.30 5.03
C PHE A 133 -27.04 -10.19 5.64
N SER A 134 -27.19 -10.51 6.93
CA SER A 134 -28.45 -10.43 7.67
C SER A 134 -28.79 -9.03 8.20
N GLU A 135 -27.85 -8.07 8.21
CA GLU A 135 -28.06 -6.68 8.69
C GLU A 135 -29.17 -5.88 7.96
N ASP A 136 -29.77 -6.38 6.87
CA ASP A 136 -30.83 -5.69 6.10
C ASP A 136 -32.15 -6.50 5.98
N GLU A 137 -32.33 -7.56 6.78
CA GLU A 137 -33.65 -8.21 7.02
C GLU A 137 -34.29 -7.67 8.31
#